data_AF-A0A1I3W1R9-F1
#
_entry.id   AF-A0A1I3W1R9-F1
#
_cell.length_a   1.000
_cell.length_b   1.000
_cell.length_c   1.000
_cell.angle_alpha   90.00
_cell.angle_beta   90.00
_cell.angle_gamma   90.00
#
_symmetry.space_group_name_H-M   'P 1'
#
loop_
_entity.id
_entity.type
_entity.pdbx_description
1 polymer ?
#
loop_
_entity_poly.entity_id
_entity_poly.type
_entity_poly.pdbx_seq_one_letter_code
_entity_poly.pdbx_strand_id
1 'polypeptide(L)'
;MKCASPPGRAGAGAAASPYPAPRSPSRKAGIRNTAPRFSPGPTGCDLSPVDGAPRIGKLVAMIRTFFSLALLTIATPALAKDPILSPPIDCTLGETCYIQNYVDADPGPGAADFTCGTLSYDGHKGTDFALPAVIDMWQGVDVLPAAPGTVIATRDGMEDVPQGTEGAPDITGRECGNGVVIDHGDNWTTQYCHMMNGTIAVEKGQKVSKTTVLGQVGLSGMTQFPHVHLAVRHDGKVVDPFNPGGLISCGIEAIMGGTLWDRDMVYHAGGLLSVGIDTQVPDYQSVKAGTAGAKRLTTESPALVVFGFAYGALSGDILRMSIFGPEGEVIGRDVTIDKEQAQLYRAIGRKNPGSWPAGGYSATVQLIRKDQEIDRREERFQISN
;
A
#
# COMPACT_ATOMS: atom_id res chain seq x y z
N MET A 1 -44.62 -20.23 -24.52
CA MET A 1 -44.51 -20.97 -23.25
C MET A 1 -44.33 -19.96 -22.14
N LYS A 2 -45.24 -19.93 -21.15
CA LYS A 2 -45.31 -18.93 -20.07
C LYS A 2 -44.29 -19.28 -18.98
N CYS A 3 -43.47 -18.32 -18.57
CA CYS A 3 -42.65 -18.41 -17.35
C CYS A 3 -43.51 -18.04 -16.13
N ALA A 4 -43.42 -18.85 -15.08
CA ALA A 4 -44.07 -18.62 -13.80
C ALA A 4 -43.10 -17.90 -12.84
N SER A 5 -43.59 -16.84 -12.18
CA SER A 5 -42.89 -16.14 -11.11
C SER A 5 -43.01 -16.88 -9.77
N PRO A 6 -42.00 -16.82 -8.88
CA PRO A 6 -42.17 -17.13 -7.46
C PRO A 6 -42.54 -15.86 -6.64
N PRO A 7 -43.05 -16.05 -5.40
CA PRO A 7 -43.88 -15.06 -4.70
C PRO A 7 -43.09 -13.99 -3.94
N GLY A 8 -43.77 -12.88 -3.64
CA GLY A 8 -43.23 -11.67 -3.04
C GLY A 8 -42.60 -11.87 -1.65
N ARG A 9 -41.54 -11.10 -1.41
CA ARG A 9 -40.92 -10.96 -0.08
C ARG A 9 -41.62 -9.87 0.71
N ALA A 10 -42.07 -10.26 1.91
CA ALA A 10 -42.43 -9.37 3.00
C ALA A 10 -41.24 -8.45 3.36
N GLY A 11 -41.55 -7.23 3.80
CA GLY A 11 -40.57 -6.21 4.14
C GLY A 11 -39.57 -6.67 5.20
N ALA A 12 -38.28 -6.51 4.89
CA ALA A 12 -37.19 -6.60 5.83
C ALA A 12 -36.72 -5.17 6.12
N GLY A 13 -36.68 -4.82 7.41
CA GLY A 13 -36.15 -3.54 7.87
C GLY A 13 -34.69 -3.36 7.49
N ALA A 14 -34.30 -2.12 7.20
CA ALA A 14 -32.92 -1.74 6.89
C ALA A 14 -31.97 -2.20 8.01
N ALA A 15 -31.12 -3.18 7.72
CA ALA A 15 -29.94 -3.46 8.53
C ALA A 15 -28.94 -2.31 8.30
N ALA A 16 -28.48 -1.69 9.39
CA ALA A 16 -27.48 -0.63 9.33
C ALA A 16 -26.15 -1.16 8.76
N SER A 17 -25.50 -0.37 7.91
CA SER A 17 -24.16 -0.69 7.39
C SER A 17 -23.18 -0.90 8.55
N PRO A 18 -22.38 -1.99 8.56
CA PRO A 18 -21.38 -2.21 9.60
C PRO A 18 -20.18 -1.26 9.49
N TYR A 19 -20.08 -0.48 8.40
CA TYR A 19 -19.00 0.45 8.16
C TYR A 19 -19.29 1.81 8.82
N PRO A 20 -18.31 2.43 9.51
CA PRO A 20 -18.49 3.78 10.03
C PRO A 20 -18.83 4.73 8.88
N ALA A 21 -19.78 5.63 9.11
CA ALA A 21 -20.14 6.64 8.11
C ALA A 21 -18.90 7.49 7.76
N PRO A 22 -18.73 7.87 6.48
CA PRO A 22 -17.60 8.69 6.04
C PRO A 22 -17.53 9.95 6.88
N ARG A 23 -16.37 10.19 7.51
CA ARG A 23 -16.09 11.50 8.11
C ARG A 23 -15.87 12.48 6.98
N SER A 24 -16.57 13.61 6.99
CA SER A 24 -16.31 14.69 6.04
C SER A 24 -14.83 15.06 6.10
N PRO A 25 -14.12 15.18 4.97
CA PRO A 25 -12.72 15.55 4.97
C PRO A 25 -12.60 16.93 5.64
N SER A 26 -11.99 16.98 6.83
CA SER A 26 -11.65 18.25 7.45
C SER A 26 -10.61 18.89 6.55
N ARG A 27 -10.94 20.05 5.94
CA ARG A 27 -9.94 20.89 5.29
C ARG A 27 -8.86 21.22 6.33
N LYS A 28 -7.70 20.54 6.27
CA LYS A 28 -6.56 20.93 7.09
C LYS A 28 -6.15 22.35 6.66
N ALA A 29 -6.28 23.28 7.60
CA ALA A 29 -5.80 24.65 7.45
C ALA A 29 -4.30 24.64 7.18
N GLY A 30 -3.87 25.43 6.19
CA GLY A 30 -2.48 25.47 5.72
C GLY A 30 -1.49 25.78 6.83
N ILE A 31 -0.54 24.87 7.04
CA ILE A 31 0.64 25.08 7.86
C ILE A 31 1.58 25.99 7.05
N ARG A 32 1.76 27.23 7.52
CA ARG A 32 2.77 28.16 6.99
C ARG A 32 4.15 27.68 7.45
N ASN A 33 4.96 27.19 6.52
CA ASN A 33 6.39 26.96 6.75
C ASN A 33 7.12 28.31 6.83
N THR A 34 7.56 28.70 8.02
CA THR A 34 8.55 29.76 8.21
C THR A 34 9.94 29.15 8.23
N ALA A 35 10.64 29.22 7.09
CA ALA A 35 12.08 28.97 7.03
C ALA A 35 12.86 30.24 7.47
N PRO A 36 13.99 30.10 8.19
CA PRO A 36 14.79 31.25 8.62
C PRO A 36 15.59 31.86 7.44
N ARG A 37 15.60 33.20 7.38
CA ARG A 37 16.36 34.00 6.42
C ARG A 37 17.84 33.96 6.74
N PHE A 38 18.67 33.63 5.74
CA PHE A 38 20.10 33.93 5.75
C PHE A 38 20.34 35.33 5.15
N SER A 39 21.03 36.18 5.92
CA SER A 39 21.49 37.50 5.48
C SER A 39 22.88 37.40 4.86
N PRO A 40 23.20 38.12 3.76
CA PRO A 40 24.57 38.26 3.29
C PRO A 40 25.27 39.44 4.00
N GLY A 41 26.48 39.17 4.53
CA GLY A 41 27.41 40.19 5.05
C GLY A 41 28.26 40.83 3.95
N PRO A 42 28.97 41.94 4.25
CA PRO A 42 29.21 43.02 3.31
C PRO A 42 30.50 42.89 2.48
N THR A 43 30.45 43.57 1.34
CA THR A 43 31.50 43.87 0.38
C THR A 43 32.52 44.89 0.91
N GLY A 44 33.78 44.74 0.49
CA GLY A 44 34.71 45.87 0.31
C GLY A 44 36.15 45.64 0.80
N CYS A 45 37.10 45.65 -0.15
CA CYS A 45 38.46 46.20 -0.10
C CYS A 45 39.06 45.97 -1.51
N ASP A 46 39.02 46.96 -2.40
CA ASP A 46 40.02 48.03 -2.61
C ASP A 46 41.39 47.49 -3.08
N LEU A 47 41.67 47.65 -4.37
CA LEU A 47 42.99 47.43 -4.98
C LEU A 47 43.24 48.52 -6.03
N SER A 48 44.11 49.47 -5.67
CA SER A 48 44.80 50.37 -6.60
C SER A 48 46.06 49.70 -7.19
N PRO A 49 46.59 50.20 -8.33
CA PRO A 49 47.43 49.43 -9.23
C PRO A 49 48.94 49.59 -8.95
N VAL A 50 49.72 48.59 -9.36
CA VAL A 50 51.18 48.72 -9.51
C VAL A 50 51.59 48.46 -10.96
N ASP A 51 52.24 49.47 -11.52
CA ASP A 51 52.87 49.49 -12.84
C ASP A 51 54.09 48.55 -12.91
N GLY A 52 54.34 47.98 -14.09
CA GLY A 52 55.58 47.26 -14.37
C GLY A 52 55.58 46.49 -15.69
N ALA A 53 55.73 47.18 -16.81
CA ALA A 53 56.05 46.58 -18.11
C ALA A 53 57.49 46.01 -18.13
N PRO A 54 57.81 45.14 -19.11
CA PRO A 54 58.42 45.70 -20.31
C PRO A 54 57.91 45.11 -21.64
N ARG A 55 58.12 45.93 -22.67
CA ARG A 55 57.79 45.76 -24.09
C ARG A 55 58.74 44.81 -24.81
N ILE A 56 58.17 43.94 -25.66
CA ILE A 56 58.70 43.50 -26.97
C ILE A 56 57.42 43.25 -27.80
N GLY A 57 57.08 43.85 -28.93
CA GLY A 57 57.86 44.25 -30.10
C GLY A 57 57.25 43.54 -31.32
N LYS A 58 56.35 44.24 -32.04
CA LYS A 58 55.93 44.16 -33.47
C LYS A 58 56.02 42.79 -34.17
N LEU A 59 55.01 42.24 -34.86
CA LEU A 59 54.42 42.65 -36.16
C LEU A 59 53.71 41.36 -36.67
N VAL A 60 52.49 41.33 -37.21
CA VAL A 60 52.18 41.33 -38.65
C VAL A 60 50.69 40.98 -38.83
N ALA A 61 50.03 41.81 -39.65
CA ALA A 61 48.92 41.59 -40.59
C ALA A 61 47.86 40.46 -40.44
N MET A 62 46.60 40.92 -40.45
CA MET A 62 45.49 40.47 -41.30
C MET A 62 45.46 39.01 -41.76
N ILE A 63 44.54 38.22 -41.20
CA ILE A 63 43.76 37.23 -41.97
C ILE A 63 42.30 37.32 -41.49
N ARG A 64 41.43 37.81 -42.38
CA ARG A 64 39.98 37.61 -42.30
C ARG A 64 39.71 36.16 -42.67
N THR A 65 39.21 35.35 -41.75
CA THR A 65 38.55 34.09 -42.08
C THR A 65 37.32 33.92 -41.21
N PHE A 66 36.16 33.95 -41.84
CA PHE A 66 34.89 33.53 -41.24
C PHE A 66 34.97 32.02 -40.97
N PHE A 67 35.18 31.64 -39.71
CA PHE A 67 34.89 30.27 -39.26
C PHE A 67 33.52 30.30 -38.58
N SER A 68 32.47 30.13 -39.38
CA SER A 68 31.16 29.74 -38.87
C SER A 68 31.27 28.28 -38.39
N LEU A 69 31.64 28.11 -37.13
CA LEU A 69 31.66 26.80 -36.49
C LEU A 69 30.20 26.38 -36.27
N ALA A 70 29.65 25.65 -37.24
CA ALA A 70 28.40 24.93 -37.03
C ALA A 70 28.66 23.83 -36.00
N LEU A 71 28.38 24.12 -34.72
CA LEU A 71 28.20 23.07 -33.72
C LEU A 71 27.00 22.23 -34.15
N LEU A 72 27.25 21.16 -34.90
CA LEU A 72 26.33 20.02 -34.90
C LEU A 72 26.39 19.44 -33.49
N THR A 73 25.46 19.85 -32.64
CA THR A 73 25.07 19.06 -31.48
C THR A 73 24.53 17.75 -32.03
N ILE A 74 25.38 16.73 -32.06
CA ILE A 74 24.92 15.36 -32.23
C ILE A 74 24.12 15.08 -30.95
N ALA A 75 22.81 15.25 -31.02
CA ALA A 75 21.91 14.77 -30.00
C ALA A 75 22.04 13.24 -30.03
N THR A 76 22.91 12.70 -29.17
CA THR A 76 22.89 11.28 -28.86
C THR A 76 21.46 10.97 -28.41
N PRO A 77 20.75 10.02 -29.04
CA PRO A 77 19.49 9.57 -28.47
C PRO A 77 19.82 9.12 -27.06
N ALA A 78 19.21 9.76 -26.06
CA ALA A 78 19.27 9.25 -24.70
C ALA A 78 18.77 7.81 -24.81
N LEU A 79 19.61 6.83 -24.46
CA LEU A 79 19.12 5.47 -24.31
C LEU A 79 17.99 5.54 -23.29
N ALA A 80 16.78 5.17 -23.74
CA ALA A 80 15.60 5.10 -22.90
C ALA A 80 15.94 4.27 -21.65
N LYS A 81 15.75 4.88 -20.49
CA LYS A 81 16.03 4.23 -19.21
C LYS A 81 14.70 3.87 -18.57
N ASP A 82 14.57 2.63 -18.15
CA ASP A 82 13.40 2.17 -17.39
C ASP A 82 13.11 3.12 -16.21
N PRO A 83 11.83 3.38 -15.90
CA PRO A 83 11.47 4.25 -14.80
C PRO A 83 11.90 3.63 -13.48
N ILE A 84 12.47 4.45 -12.60
CA ILE A 84 12.82 4.07 -11.24
C ILE A 84 11.65 4.42 -10.31
N LEU A 85 10.99 3.38 -9.79
CA LEU A 85 9.76 3.44 -9.01
C LEU A 85 10.03 3.57 -7.51
N SER A 86 9.25 4.39 -6.83
CA SER A 86 9.04 4.36 -5.38
C SER A 86 7.69 3.71 -5.06
N PRO A 87 7.49 3.17 -3.86
CA PRO A 87 6.17 2.72 -3.40
C PRO A 87 5.08 3.78 -3.60
N PRO A 88 3.89 3.39 -4.08
CA PRO A 88 2.84 4.32 -4.51
C PRO A 88 1.94 4.81 -3.37
N ILE A 89 2.39 4.67 -2.12
CA ILE A 89 1.57 4.83 -0.92
C ILE A 89 2.41 5.43 0.22
N ASP A 90 1.84 6.40 0.96
CA ASP A 90 2.49 7.05 2.10
C ASP A 90 2.33 6.23 3.39
N CYS A 91 3.10 5.15 3.49
CA CYS A 91 3.09 4.24 4.63
C CYS A 91 4.44 3.56 4.81
N THR A 92 4.60 2.85 5.93
CA THR A 92 5.75 1.98 6.19
C THR A 92 5.37 0.54 5.84
N LEU A 93 5.91 0.03 4.74
CA LEU A 93 5.66 -1.35 4.30
C LEU A 93 6.13 -2.35 5.34
N GLY A 94 5.28 -3.34 5.64
CA GLY A 94 5.48 -4.33 6.70
C GLY A 94 4.97 -3.88 8.08
N GLU A 95 4.75 -2.57 8.29
CA GLU A 95 4.29 -2.03 9.57
C GLU A 95 2.85 -1.50 9.47
N THR A 96 2.63 -0.46 8.67
CA THR A 96 1.34 0.24 8.54
C THR A 96 0.63 -0.04 7.22
N CYS A 97 1.28 -0.76 6.31
CA CYS A 97 0.71 -1.28 5.07
C CYS A 97 1.51 -2.52 4.64
N TYR A 98 0.99 -3.26 3.68
CA TYR A 98 1.61 -4.50 3.20
C TYR A 98 1.27 -4.73 1.73
N ILE A 99 1.96 -5.67 1.07
CA ILE A 99 1.60 -6.10 -0.28
C ILE A 99 0.72 -7.34 -0.14
N GLN A 100 -0.53 -7.22 -0.58
CA GLN A 100 -1.49 -8.32 -0.54
C GLN A 100 -1.36 -9.25 -1.75
N ASN A 101 -1.18 -8.67 -2.93
CA ASN A 101 -1.03 -9.40 -4.19
C ASN A 101 0.05 -8.76 -5.07
N TYR A 102 0.78 -9.59 -5.79
CA TYR A 102 1.75 -9.21 -6.83
C TYR A 102 1.17 -9.50 -8.21
N VAL A 103 1.89 -9.10 -9.27
CA VAL A 103 1.51 -9.44 -10.64
C VAL A 103 1.46 -10.95 -10.80
N ASP A 104 0.49 -11.44 -11.56
CA ASP A 104 0.43 -12.84 -11.93
C ASP A 104 1.51 -13.17 -12.95
N ALA A 105 2.47 -13.99 -12.53
CA ALA A 105 3.58 -14.48 -13.32
C ALA A 105 3.25 -15.81 -14.03
N ASP A 106 2.13 -16.47 -13.69
CA ASP A 106 1.69 -17.69 -14.37
C ASP A 106 0.97 -17.33 -15.68
N PRO A 107 1.45 -17.78 -16.86
CA PRO A 107 0.77 -17.56 -18.12
C PRO A 107 -0.41 -18.52 -18.36
N GLY A 108 -0.57 -19.54 -17.51
CA GLY A 108 -1.64 -20.53 -17.55
C GLY A 108 -2.89 -20.09 -16.77
N PRO A 109 -3.82 -21.02 -16.49
CA PRO A 109 -5.03 -20.76 -15.69
C PRO A 109 -4.78 -20.80 -14.17
N GLY A 110 -3.51 -20.94 -13.76
CA GLY A 110 -3.09 -20.87 -12.37
C GLY A 110 -2.87 -19.43 -11.94
N ALA A 111 -2.17 -19.26 -10.82
CA ALA A 111 -1.70 -17.96 -10.40
C ALA A 111 -0.44 -18.12 -9.57
N ALA A 112 0.54 -17.26 -9.81
CA ALA A 112 1.76 -17.23 -9.01
C ALA A 112 2.33 -15.82 -8.96
N ASP A 113 2.86 -15.40 -7.81
CA ASP A 113 3.70 -14.21 -7.76
C ASP A 113 5.09 -14.47 -8.39
N PHE A 114 5.91 -13.43 -8.53
CA PHE A 114 7.26 -13.52 -9.11
C PHE A 114 8.21 -14.47 -8.36
N THR A 115 7.87 -14.91 -7.14
CA THR A 115 8.63 -15.89 -6.37
C THR A 115 8.09 -17.32 -6.52
N CYS A 116 7.05 -17.51 -7.35
CA CYS A 116 6.21 -18.70 -7.40
C CYS A 116 5.40 -18.94 -6.11
N GLY A 117 5.24 -17.90 -5.30
CA GLY A 117 4.36 -17.87 -4.15
C GLY A 117 2.91 -17.64 -4.55
N THR A 118 2.02 -17.71 -3.57
CA THR A 118 0.57 -17.67 -3.81
C THR A 118 -0.07 -16.29 -3.60
N LEU A 119 0.75 -15.25 -3.41
CA LEU A 119 0.27 -13.87 -3.24
C LEU A 119 -0.09 -13.25 -4.60
N SER A 120 -0.97 -13.91 -5.34
CA SER A 120 -1.52 -13.47 -6.62
C SER A 120 -2.83 -14.23 -6.91
N TYR A 121 -3.49 -13.88 -8.00
CA TYR A 121 -4.65 -14.61 -8.53
C TYR A 121 -4.67 -14.52 -10.07
N ASP A 122 -5.39 -15.44 -10.71
CA ASP A 122 -5.38 -15.61 -12.17
C ASP A 122 -5.72 -14.29 -12.89
N GLY A 123 -4.76 -13.83 -13.70
CA GLY A 123 -4.89 -12.63 -14.51
C GLY A 123 -4.73 -11.33 -13.73
N HIS A 124 -4.13 -11.34 -12.54
CA HIS A 124 -3.81 -10.12 -11.80
C HIS A 124 -2.71 -9.30 -12.48
N LYS A 125 -2.96 -8.01 -12.73
CA LYS A 125 -2.16 -7.16 -13.64
C LYS A 125 -1.39 -6.03 -12.94
N GLY A 126 -1.19 -6.13 -11.63
CA GLY A 126 -0.53 -5.10 -10.85
C GLY A 126 -0.09 -5.59 -9.47
N THR A 127 0.29 -4.66 -8.62
CA THR A 127 0.66 -4.92 -7.22
C THR A 127 -0.30 -4.16 -6.31
N ASP A 128 -0.85 -4.87 -5.31
CA ASP A 128 -1.83 -4.32 -4.37
C ASP A 128 -1.15 -3.92 -3.05
N PHE A 129 -1.01 -2.62 -2.83
CA PHE A 129 -0.50 -2.05 -1.59
C PHE A 129 -1.66 -1.76 -0.65
N ALA A 130 -1.83 -2.61 0.36
CA ALA A 130 -3.02 -2.70 1.18
C ALA A 130 -2.83 -2.11 2.58
N LEU A 131 -3.93 -1.63 3.15
CA LEU A 131 -4.01 -1.22 4.54
C LEU A 131 -4.52 -2.39 5.42
N PRO A 132 -4.07 -2.51 6.68
CA PRO A 132 -4.49 -3.59 7.58
C PRO A 132 -6.00 -3.63 7.85
N ALA A 133 -6.65 -2.47 7.94
CA ALA A 133 -8.08 -2.35 8.26
C ALA A 133 -8.79 -1.19 7.55
N VAL A 134 -10.12 -1.27 7.49
CA VAL A 134 -10.96 -0.19 6.92
C VAL A 134 -10.84 1.11 7.70
N ILE A 135 -10.62 1.07 9.02
CA ILE A 135 -10.40 2.29 9.81
C ILE A 135 -9.16 3.08 9.35
N ASP A 136 -8.12 2.41 8.88
CA ASP A 136 -6.87 3.05 8.41
C ASP A 136 -7.14 3.86 7.13
N MET A 137 -7.99 3.35 6.24
CA MET A 137 -8.46 4.08 5.05
C MET A 137 -9.10 5.42 5.44
N TRP A 138 -9.98 5.41 6.44
CA TRP A 138 -10.67 6.62 6.91
C TRP A 138 -9.78 7.60 7.68
N GLN A 139 -8.59 7.17 8.13
CA GLN A 139 -7.58 8.07 8.69
C GLN A 139 -6.86 8.88 7.60
N GLY A 140 -6.99 8.46 6.33
CA GLY A 140 -6.41 9.11 5.16
C GLY A 140 -4.96 8.71 4.97
N VAL A 141 -4.73 7.75 4.06
CA VAL A 141 -3.39 7.36 3.62
C VAL A 141 -3.23 7.82 2.17
N ASP A 142 -2.23 8.66 1.92
CA ASP A 142 -2.05 9.28 0.61
C ASP A 142 -1.48 8.29 -0.41
N VAL A 143 -1.97 8.38 -1.64
CA VAL A 143 -1.44 7.70 -2.82
C VAL A 143 -0.49 8.65 -3.54
N LEU A 144 0.71 8.15 -3.83
CA LEU A 144 1.81 8.92 -4.42
C LEU A 144 2.22 8.33 -5.78
N PRO A 145 2.72 9.14 -6.72
CA PRO A 145 3.29 8.64 -7.96
C PRO A 145 4.50 7.76 -7.67
N ALA A 146 4.51 6.55 -8.24
CA ALA A 146 5.66 5.68 -8.23
C ALA A 146 6.85 6.31 -8.98
N ALA A 147 6.60 7.12 -10.01
CA ALA A 147 7.62 7.90 -10.69
C ALA A 147 7.08 9.28 -11.13
N PRO A 148 7.94 10.29 -11.35
CA PRO A 148 7.52 11.56 -11.94
C PRO A 148 6.93 11.36 -13.34
N GLY A 149 6.00 12.20 -13.74
CA GLY A 149 5.37 12.09 -15.05
C GLY A 149 4.27 13.10 -15.29
N THR A 150 3.43 12.84 -16.29
CA THR A 150 2.27 13.65 -16.63
C THR A 150 1.00 12.83 -16.46
N VAL A 151 0.01 13.37 -15.77
CA VAL A 151 -1.31 12.73 -15.62
C VAL A 151 -2.02 12.74 -16.97
N ILE A 152 -2.42 11.57 -17.47
CA ILE A 152 -3.09 11.42 -18.78
C ILE A 152 -4.57 11.02 -18.66
N ALA A 153 -4.97 10.48 -17.52
CA ALA A 153 -6.37 10.16 -17.21
C ALA A 153 -6.63 10.21 -15.70
N THR A 154 -7.86 10.55 -15.34
CA THR A 154 -8.37 10.47 -13.97
C THR A 154 -9.81 9.95 -14.00
N ARG A 155 -10.24 9.31 -12.91
CA ARG A 155 -11.65 9.02 -12.62
C ARG A 155 -11.88 9.25 -11.13
N ASP A 156 -13.01 9.89 -10.81
CA ASP A 156 -13.49 10.07 -9.45
C ASP A 156 -15.02 9.89 -9.40
N GLY A 157 -15.60 9.87 -8.20
CA GLY A 157 -17.04 9.84 -7.96
C GLY A 157 -17.63 8.44 -7.73
N MET A 158 -16.84 7.37 -7.81
CA MET A 158 -17.30 6.02 -7.49
C MET A 158 -17.25 5.77 -5.99
N GLU A 159 -18.33 5.23 -5.43
CA GLU A 159 -18.44 4.97 -3.99
C GLU A 159 -17.45 3.92 -3.50
N ASP A 160 -16.99 4.09 -2.26
CA ASP A 160 -16.13 3.16 -1.54
C ASP A 160 -16.96 2.00 -0.96
N VAL A 161 -17.37 1.08 -1.83
CA VAL A 161 -18.20 -0.09 -1.50
C VAL A 161 -17.45 -1.37 -1.88
N PRO A 162 -17.17 -2.26 -0.93
CA PRO A 162 -16.48 -3.51 -1.23
C PRO A 162 -17.36 -4.43 -2.10
N GLN A 163 -16.77 -5.03 -3.13
CA GLN A 163 -17.44 -5.99 -3.97
C GLN A 163 -17.74 -7.28 -3.22
N GLY A 164 -18.87 -7.91 -3.56
CA GLY A 164 -19.36 -9.11 -2.89
C GLY A 164 -20.16 -8.86 -1.61
N THR A 165 -20.41 -7.60 -1.24
CA THR A 165 -21.39 -7.25 -0.19
C THR A 165 -22.75 -6.92 -0.76
N GLU A 166 -23.78 -6.97 0.08
CA GLU A 166 -25.13 -6.52 -0.28
C GLU A 166 -25.10 -5.05 -0.73
N GLY A 167 -25.73 -4.75 -1.87
CA GLY A 167 -25.77 -3.41 -2.43
C GLY A 167 -24.52 -2.97 -3.21
N ALA A 168 -23.54 -3.85 -3.44
CA ALA A 168 -22.38 -3.54 -4.27
C ALA A 168 -22.81 -3.13 -5.70
N PRO A 169 -22.31 -2.01 -6.24
CA PRO A 169 -22.73 -1.51 -7.55
C PRO A 169 -22.16 -2.35 -8.70
N ASP A 170 -22.85 -2.36 -9.85
CA ASP A 170 -22.27 -2.87 -11.10
C ASP A 170 -21.16 -1.93 -11.58
N ILE A 171 -19.96 -2.50 -11.68
CA ILE A 171 -18.72 -1.82 -12.01
C ILE A 171 -18.14 -2.25 -13.37
N THR A 172 -18.93 -2.93 -14.20
CA THR A 172 -18.50 -3.37 -15.54
C THR A 172 -17.88 -2.21 -16.34
N GLY A 173 -16.65 -2.39 -16.81
CA GLY A 173 -15.85 -1.38 -17.53
C GLY A 173 -15.27 -0.27 -16.64
N ARG A 174 -15.41 -0.39 -15.32
CA ARG A 174 -14.96 0.55 -14.29
C ARG A 174 -14.31 -0.19 -13.11
N GLU A 175 -13.72 -1.35 -13.38
CA GLU A 175 -13.13 -2.25 -12.38
C GLU A 175 -12.02 -1.55 -11.59
N CYS A 176 -11.27 -0.65 -12.22
CA CYS A 176 -10.26 0.19 -11.55
C CYS A 176 -10.84 1.16 -10.51
N GLY A 177 -12.15 1.45 -10.52
CA GLY A 177 -12.73 2.44 -9.62
C GLY A 177 -12.23 3.86 -9.91
N ASN A 178 -12.13 4.67 -8.85
CA ASN A 178 -11.45 5.96 -8.90
C ASN A 178 -9.95 5.73 -9.04
N GLY A 179 -9.29 6.58 -9.82
CA GLY A 179 -7.90 6.34 -10.15
C GLY A 179 -7.26 7.39 -11.03
N VAL A 180 -5.95 7.23 -11.21
CA VAL A 180 -5.08 8.12 -11.99
C VAL A 180 -4.22 7.27 -12.92
N VAL A 181 -3.95 7.78 -14.13
CA VAL A 181 -2.94 7.21 -15.03
C VAL A 181 -1.88 8.26 -15.29
N ILE A 182 -0.61 7.89 -15.13
CA ILE A 182 0.55 8.74 -15.35
C ILE A 182 1.37 8.18 -16.52
N ASP A 183 1.73 9.06 -17.44
CA ASP A 183 2.71 8.83 -18.50
C ASP A 183 4.09 9.29 -18.03
N HIS A 184 5.09 8.42 -18.18
CA HIS A 184 6.47 8.65 -17.78
C HIS A 184 7.40 8.95 -18.97
N GLY A 185 6.87 8.97 -20.19
CA GLY A 185 7.66 8.98 -21.43
C GLY A 185 8.03 7.57 -21.87
N ASP A 186 8.56 7.45 -23.09
CA ASP A 186 9.01 6.18 -23.68
C ASP A 186 7.97 5.05 -23.56
N ASN A 187 6.68 5.39 -23.74
CA ASN A 187 5.54 4.47 -23.62
C ASN A 187 5.37 3.78 -22.26
N TRP A 188 6.05 4.25 -21.21
CA TRP A 188 5.85 3.80 -19.84
C TRP A 188 4.66 4.50 -19.21
N THR A 189 3.78 3.72 -18.60
CA THR A 189 2.64 4.24 -17.85
C THR A 189 2.47 3.52 -16.52
N THR A 190 2.01 4.24 -15.51
CA THR A 190 1.51 3.67 -14.26
C THR A 190 0.03 4.02 -14.08
N GLN A 191 -0.75 3.06 -13.61
CA GLN A 191 -2.16 3.23 -13.28
C GLN A 191 -2.38 2.90 -11.81
N TYR A 192 -3.06 3.81 -11.11
CA TYR A 192 -3.40 3.73 -9.70
C TYR A 192 -4.92 3.57 -9.61
N CYS A 193 -5.38 2.47 -9.02
CA CYS A 193 -6.80 2.13 -8.92
C CYS A 193 -7.27 2.07 -7.46
N HIS A 194 -8.59 1.98 -7.29
CA HIS A 194 -9.28 1.81 -6.01
C HIS A 194 -9.12 2.98 -5.03
N MET A 195 -8.90 4.19 -5.57
CA MET A 195 -8.73 5.38 -4.74
C MET A 195 -10.06 5.83 -4.09
N MET A 196 -9.96 6.57 -3.00
CA MET A 196 -11.09 7.00 -2.19
C MET A 196 -11.93 8.04 -2.91
N ASN A 197 -13.26 7.91 -2.83
CA ASN A 197 -14.21 8.79 -3.48
C ASN A 197 -14.02 10.25 -3.06
N GLY A 198 -13.90 11.15 -4.04
CA GLY A 198 -13.80 12.60 -3.83
C GLY A 198 -12.42 13.06 -3.35
N THR A 199 -11.40 12.20 -3.41
CA THR A 199 -10.04 12.53 -2.96
C THR A 199 -9.05 12.76 -4.09
N ILE A 200 -9.42 12.53 -5.35
CA ILE A 200 -8.51 12.74 -6.48
C ILE A 200 -8.07 14.21 -6.51
N ALA A 201 -6.78 14.44 -6.34
CA ALA A 201 -6.18 15.76 -6.11
C ALA A 201 -5.42 16.32 -7.33
N VAL A 202 -5.49 15.60 -8.46
CA VAL A 202 -4.79 15.96 -9.71
C VAL A 202 -5.72 15.94 -10.91
N GLU A 203 -5.32 16.64 -11.97
CA GLU A 203 -6.06 16.72 -13.22
C GLU A 203 -5.24 16.28 -14.43
N LYS A 204 -5.93 15.92 -15.52
CA LYS A 204 -5.29 15.56 -16.79
C LYS A 204 -4.42 16.71 -17.31
N GLY A 205 -3.18 16.40 -17.69
CA GLY A 205 -2.17 17.34 -18.16
C GLY A 205 -1.23 17.84 -17.05
N GLN A 206 -1.54 17.58 -15.78
CA GLN A 206 -0.71 17.98 -14.66
C GLN A 206 0.60 17.18 -14.63
N LYS A 207 1.73 17.89 -14.45
CA LYS A 207 3.02 17.27 -14.12
C LYS A 207 3.08 16.95 -12.64
N VAL A 208 3.56 15.76 -12.29
CA VAL A 208 3.63 15.28 -10.91
C VAL A 208 5.04 14.79 -10.58
N SER A 209 5.44 14.97 -9.33
CA SER A 209 6.64 14.39 -8.72
C SER A 209 6.27 13.26 -7.77
N LYS A 210 7.25 12.48 -7.29
CA LYS A 210 7.06 11.41 -6.29
C LYS A 210 6.41 11.86 -4.97
N THR A 211 6.38 13.18 -4.71
CA THR A 211 5.79 13.76 -3.49
C THR A 211 4.43 14.42 -3.75
N THR A 212 3.93 14.38 -4.99
CA THR A 212 2.62 14.94 -5.32
C THR A 212 1.55 13.98 -4.82
N VAL A 213 0.59 14.46 -4.03
CA VAL A 213 -0.55 13.62 -3.62
C VAL A 213 -1.49 13.44 -4.83
N LEU A 214 -1.77 12.20 -5.20
CA LEU A 214 -2.75 11.86 -6.24
C LEU A 214 -4.18 11.81 -5.70
N GLY A 215 -4.31 11.42 -4.44
CA GLY A 215 -5.54 11.23 -3.68
C GLY A 215 -5.27 10.27 -2.54
N GLN A 216 -6.28 9.57 -2.04
CA GLN A 216 -6.13 8.68 -0.88
C GLN A 216 -6.51 7.24 -1.22
N VAL A 217 -5.96 6.28 -0.48
CA VAL A 217 -6.31 4.86 -0.57
C VAL A 217 -7.80 4.70 -0.26
N GLY A 218 -8.51 3.94 -1.08
CA GLY A 218 -9.96 3.77 -0.98
C GLY A 218 -10.42 2.33 -1.12
N LEU A 219 -11.70 2.20 -1.46
CA LEU A 219 -12.42 0.95 -1.61
C LEU A 219 -13.38 0.99 -2.82
N SER A 220 -13.06 1.81 -3.83
CA SER A 220 -13.86 1.94 -5.04
C SER A 220 -13.49 0.91 -6.12
N GLY A 221 -14.45 0.52 -6.96
CA GLY A 221 -14.21 -0.44 -8.06
C GLY A 221 -14.19 -1.90 -7.60
N MET A 222 -13.40 -2.74 -8.27
CA MET A 222 -13.31 -4.20 -8.04
C MET A 222 -12.38 -4.50 -6.87
N THR A 223 -12.82 -4.20 -5.65
CA THR A 223 -11.99 -4.33 -4.44
C THR A 223 -12.79 -4.86 -3.25
N GLN A 224 -12.13 -5.56 -2.32
CA GLN A 224 -12.76 -6.17 -1.12
C GLN A 224 -12.10 -5.74 0.21
N PHE A 225 -11.02 -4.96 0.14
CA PHE A 225 -10.26 -4.42 1.26
C PHE A 225 -9.52 -3.16 0.80
N PRO A 226 -9.21 -2.19 1.70
CA PRO A 226 -8.61 -0.93 1.27
C PRO A 226 -7.19 -1.13 0.76
N HIS A 227 -6.93 -0.69 -0.47
CA HIS A 227 -5.60 -0.75 -1.09
C HIS A 227 -5.50 0.22 -2.26
N VAL A 228 -4.27 0.50 -2.69
CA VAL A 228 -4.02 1.04 -4.04
C VAL A 228 -3.42 -0.07 -4.90
N HIS A 229 -4.05 -0.33 -6.04
CA HIS A 229 -3.52 -1.23 -7.06
C HIS A 229 -2.66 -0.42 -8.03
N LEU A 230 -1.40 -0.82 -8.18
CA LEU A 230 -0.45 -0.25 -9.12
C LEU A 230 -0.25 -1.20 -10.30
N ALA A 231 -0.72 -0.81 -11.49
CA ALA A 231 -0.36 -1.48 -12.74
C ALA A 231 0.73 -0.69 -13.46
N VAL A 232 1.85 -1.35 -13.75
CA VAL A 232 2.95 -0.80 -14.56
C VAL A 232 2.84 -1.34 -15.97
N ARG A 233 2.97 -0.49 -16.99
CA ARG A 233 2.95 -0.91 -18.39
C ARG A 233 4.03 -0.24 -19.21
N HIS A 234 4.55 -0.99 -20.17
CA HIS A 234 5.44 -0.52 -21.22
C HIS A 234 4.91 -1.01 -22.57
N ASP A 235 4.82 -0.12 -23.57
CA ASP A 235 4.18 -0.41 -24.87
C ASP A 235 2.77 -1.03 -24.73
N GLY A 236 2.03 -0.60 -23.72
CA GLY A 236 0.68 -1.10 -23.41
C GLY A 236 0.62 -2.50 -22.77
N LYS A 237 1.76 -3.18 -22.58
CA LYS A 237 1.84 -4.49 -21.93
C LYS A 237 2.13 -4.36 -20.45
N VAL A 238 1.57 -5.26 -19.63
CA VAL A 238 1.85 -5.32 -18.19
C VAL A 238 3.31 -5.67 -17.97
N VAL A 239 3.95 -4.97 -17.04
CA VAL A 239 5.30 -5.23 -16.56
C VAL A 239 5.21 -5.47 -15.06
N ASP A 240 5.81 -6.55 -14.58
CA ASP A 240 5.99 -6.77 -13.15
C ASP A 240 7.15 -5.90 -12.64
N PRO A 241 6.92 -4.94 -11.72
CA PRO A 241 7.99 -4.10 -11.20
C PRO A 241 9.02 -4.87 -10.35
N PHE A 242 8.71 -6.08 -9.87
CA PHE A 242 9.63 -6.97 -9.17
C PHE A 242 10.45 -7.85 -10.12
N ASN A 243 9.92 -8.13 -11.33
CA ASN A 243 10.59 -8.92 -12.35
C ASN A 243 10.35 -8.32 -13.76
N PRO A 244 10.93 -7.15 -14.06
CA PRO A 244 10.69 -6.45 -15.33
C PRO A 244 11.20 -7.21 -16.55
N GLY A 245 12.16 -8.12 -16.36
CA GLY A 245 12.68 -9.00 -17.40
C GLY A 245 11.69 -10.08 -17.87
N GLY A 246 10.62 -10.32 -17.10
CA GLY A 246 9.58 -11.31 -17.45
C GLY A 246 10.08 -12.76 -17.49
N LEU A 247 11.26 -13.03 -16.92
CA LEU A 247 11.79 -14.38 -16.81
C LEU A 247 11.03 -15.11 -15.71
N ILE A 248 10.18 -16.07 -16.09
CA ILE A 248 9.50 -16.93 -15.14
C ILE A 248 10.54 -17.86 -14.52
N SER A 249 10.99 -17.50 -13.32
CA SER A 249 11.88 -18.29 -12.48
C SER A 249 11.39 -18.19 -11.04
N CYS A 250 11.66 -19.20 -10.23
CA CYS A 250 11.21 -19.24 -8.84
C CYS A 250 12.36 -18.90 -7.91
N GLY A 251 12.16 -17.96 -6.98
CA GLY A 251 13.17 -17.55 -6.00
C GLY A 251 14.05 -16.39 -6.47
N ILE A 252 15.27 -16.30 -5.93
CA ILE A 252 16.13 -15.12 -6.13
C ILE A 252 16.51 -14.86 -7.60
N GLU A 253 16.46 -15.90 -8.42
CA GLU A 253 16.69 -15.83 -9.87
C GLU A 253 15.69 -14.88 -10.56
N ALA A 254 14.46 -14.75 -10.04
CA ALA A 254 13.44 -13.86 -10.56
C ALA A 254 13.81 -12.39 -10.45
N ILE A 255 14.67 -12.03 -9.48
CA ILE A 255 15.12 -10.67 -9.25
C ILE A 255 16.58 -10.44 -9.68
N MET A 256 17.27 -11.46 -10.20
CA MET A 256 18.65 -11.32 -10.67
C MET A 256 18.78 -10.37 -11.86
N GLY A 257 17.70 -10.18 -12.63
CA GLY A 257 17.61 -9.17 -13.70
C GLY A 257 17.44 -7.73 -13.20
N GLY A 258 17.37 -7.53 -11.88
CA GLY A 258 17.03 -6.25 -11.26
C GLY A 258 15.52 -6.06 -11.09
N THR A 259 15.15 -5.00 -10.39
CA THR A 259 13.76 -4.58 -10.19
C THR A 259 13.61 -3.14 -10.68
N LEU A 260 12.37 -2.64 -10.80
CA LEU A 260 12.12 -1.24 -11.11
C LEU A 260 12.18 -0.34 -9.86
N TRP A 261 12.34 -0.90 -8.65
CA TRP A 261 12.22 -0.15 -7.39
C TRP A 261 13.51 0.61 -7.03
N ASP A 262 13.37 1.78 -6.40
CA ASP A 262 14.48 2.61 -5.90
C ASP A 262 15.07 2.16 -4.56
N ARG A 263 14.47 1.12 -3.98
CA ARG A 263 14.87 0.50 -2.72
C ARG A 263 14.60 -0.99 -2.79
N ASP A 264 15.22 -1.73 -1.88
CA ASP A 264 14.90 -3.13 -1.68
C ASP A 264 13.48 -3.26 -1.13
N MET A 265 12.66 -4.01 -1.85
CA MET A 265 11.26 -4.26 -1.52
C MET A 265 11.17 -5.68 -0.99
N VAL A 266 11.35 -5.82 0.32
CA VAL A 266 11.41 -7.12 0.99
C VAL A 266 10.11 -7.89 0.73
N TYR A 267 10.26 -9.10 0.21
CA TYR A 267 9.13 -10.01 0.02
C TYR A 267 8.70 -10.62 1.36
N HIS A 268 7.42 -10.47 1.68
CA HIS A 268 6.78 -11.10 2.84
C HIS A 268 5.78 -12.15 2.36
N ALA A 269 6.04 -13.43 2.68
CA ALA A 269 5.23 -14.58 2.23
C ALA A 269 3.89 -14.74 2.97
N GLY A 270 3.30 -13.64 3.44
CA GLY A 270 2.20 -13.59 4.41
C GLY A 270 2.62 -12.91 5.72
N GLY A 271 1.65 -12.67 6.59
CA GLY A 271 1.89 -11.98 7.86
C GLY A 271 0.61 -11.72 8.65
N LEU A 272 0.77 -11.13 9.83
CA LEU A 272 -0.33 -10.69 10.69
C LEU A 272 -0.69 -9.25 10.34
N LEU A 273 -1.99 -8.99 10.21
CA LEU A 273 -2.55 -7.66 9.99
C LEU A 273 -2.92 -7.00 11.33
N SER A 274 -3.51 -7.75 12.24
CA SER A 274 -3.85 -7.26 13.58
C SER A 274 -3.91 -8.38 14.62
N VAL A 275 -3.70 -7.99 15.87
CA VAL A 275 -3.96 -8.80 17.07
C VAL A 275 -4.79 -7.95 18.00
N GLY A 276 -5.77 -8.56 18.66
CA GLY A 276 -6.58 -7.85 19.63
C GLY A 276 -7.19 -8.76 20.67
N ILE A 277 -7.75 -8.13 21.70
CA ILE A 277 -8.40 -8.80 22.82
C ILE A 277 -9.82 -8.32 22.94
N ASP A 278 -10.75 -9.26 23.10
CA ASP A 278 -12.16 -8.98 23.28
C ASP A 278 -12.75 -9.86 24.39
N THR A 279 -13.99 -9.57 24.78
CA THR A 279 -14.75 -10.31 25.81
C THR A 279 -15.61 -11.43 25.24
N GLN A 280 -15.65 -11.55 23.92
CA GLN A 280 -16.29 -12.60 23.14
C GLN A 280 -15.56 -12.78 21.81
N VAL A 281 -15.85 -13.83 21.05
CA VAL A 281 -15.29 -13.96 19.69
C VAL A 281 -15.86 -12.84 18.82
N PRO A 282 -15.02 -11.93 18.28
CA PRO A 282 -15.50 -10.87 17.41
C PRO A 282 -15.96 -11.46 16.08
N ASP A 283 -16.94 -10.81 15.44
CA ASP A 283 -17.33 -11.17 14.08
C ASP A 283 -16.25 -10.74 13.07
N TYR A 284 -16.25 -11.38 11.90
CA TYR A 284 -15.21 -11.12 10.91
C TYR A 284 -15.22 -9.67 10.37
N GLN A 285 -16.39 -9.05 10.26
CA GLN A 285 -16.49 -7.71 9.67
C GLN A 285 -15.95 -6.65 10.62
N SER A 286 -16.16 -6.78 11.93
CA SER A 286 -15.54 -5.87 12.91
C SER A 286 -14.01 -6.01 12.97
N VAL A 287 -13.48 -7.22 12.77
CA VAL A 287 -12.03 -7.45 12.64
C VAL A 287 -11.48 -6.76 11.39
N LYS A 288 -12.08 -7.00 10.21
CA LYS A 288 -11.69 -6.32 8.96
C LYS A 288 -11.85 -4.80 9.04
N ALA A 289 -12.86 -4.34 9.76
CA ALA A 289 -13.11 -2.91 9.94
C ALA A 289 -12.07 -2.24 10.85
N GLY A 290 -11.32 -3.02 11.65
CA GLY A 290 -10.42 -2.50 12.68
C GLY A 290 -11.18 -1.95 13.90
N THR A 291 -12.41 -2.42 14.13
CA THR A 291 -13.26 -1.97 15.25
C THR A 291 -13.47 -3.05 16.31
N ALA A 292 -13.04 -4.28 16.06
CA ALA A 292 -12.99 -5.35 17.05
C ALA A 292 -11.97 -5.04 18.16
N GLY A 293 -12.23 -5.54 19.37
CA GLY A 293 -11.40 -5.31 20.54
C GLY A 293 -12.15 -4.61 21.67
N ALA A 294 -11.97 -5.12 22.88
CA ALA A 294 -12.55 -4.57 24.09
C ALA A 294 -11.88 -3.24 24.45
N LYS A 295 -12.69 -2.18 24.58
CA LYS A 295 -12.22 -0.86 25.03
C LYS A 295 -11.83 -0.83 26.51
N ARG A 296 -12.40 -1.74 27.30
CA ARG A 296 -12.16 -1.88 28.72
C ARG A 296 -12.30 -3.34 29.12
N LEU A 297 -11.32 -3.82 29.88
CA LEU A 297 -11.33 -5.14 30.48
C LEU A 297 -11.28 -4.97 32.00
N THR A 298 -12.12 -5.71 32.70
CA THR A 298 -12.26 -5.67 34.15
C THR A 298 -12.13 -7.05 34.75
N THR A 299 -11.94 -7.11 36.07
CA THR A 299 -11.91 -8.37 36.82
C THR A 299 -13.17 -9.22 36.59
N GLU A 300 -14.28 -8.58 36.23
CA GLU A 300 -15.58 -9.18 35.94
C GLU A 300 -15.82 -9.49 34.45
N SER A 301 -14.89 -9.16 33.54
CA SER A 301 -15.07 -9.42 32.10
C SER A 301 -15.42 -10.90 31.85
N PRO A 302 -16.46 -11.21 31.05
CA PRO A 302 -17.04 -12.56 31.00
C PRO A 302 -16.11 -13.60 30.37
N ALA A 303 -15.20 -13.17 29.51
CA ALA A 303 -14.12 -13.97 28.95
C ALA A 303 -12.95 -13.06 28.58
N LEU A 304 -11.79 -13.67 28.36
CA LEU A 304 -10.69 -13.07 27.61
C LEU A 304 -10.53 -13.87 26.32
N VAL A 305 -10.65 -13.19 25.19
CA VAL A 305 -10.56 -13.77 23.85
C VAL A 305 -9.48 -13.03 23.08
N VAL A 306 -8.43 -13.74 22.66
CA VAL A 306 -7.44 -13.20 21.71
C VAL A 306 -7.87 -13.58 20.31
N PHE A 307 -7.82 -12.62 19.40
CA PHE A 307 -7.99 -12.84 17.97
C PHE A 307 -6.74 -12.36 17.21
N GLY A 308 -6.47 -13.02 16.09
CA GLY A 308 -5.44 -12.62 15.14
C GLY A 308 -6.03 -12.59 13.73
N PHE A 309 -5.74 -11.52 12.99
CA PHE A 309 -6.07 -11.37 11.57
C PHE A 309 -4.78 -11.43 10.76
N ALA A 310 -4.78 -12.18 9.67
CA ALA A 310 -3.60 -12.50 8.88
C ALA A 310 -3.91 -12.47 7.38
N TYR A 311 -2.87 -12.36 6.56
CA TYR A 311 -2.92 -12.49 5.11
C TYR A 311 -1.90 -13.51 4.60
N GLY A 312 -2.15 -14.08 3.42
CA GLY A 312 -1.20 -14.97 2.75
C GLY A 312 -0.93 -16.28 3.47
N ALA A 313 -1.90 -16.78 4.24
CA ALA A 313 -1.76 -18.01 5.00
C ALA A 313 -2.04 -19.23 4.11
N LEU A 314 -1.22 -20.27 4.26
CA LEU A 314 -1.26 -21.50 3.49
C LEU A 314 -1.84 -22.66 4.30
N SER A 315 -2.27 -23.71 3.59
CA SER A 315 -2.63 -24.97 4.24
C SER A 315 -1.43 -25.55 5.00
N GLY A 316 -1.65 -25.92 6.26
CA GLY A 316 -0.61 -26.41 7.17
C GLY A 316 0.10 -25.33 7.98
N ASP A 317 -0.15 -24.04 7.72
CA ASP A 317 0.32 -22.98 8.62
C ASP A 317 -0.31 -23.11 10.01
N ILE A 318 0.36 -22.59 11.02
CA ILE A 318 -0.11 -22.57 12.41
C ILE A 318 -0.24 -21.12 12.86
N LEU A 319 -1.43 -20.76 13.37
CA LEU A 319 -1.59 -19.59 14.22
C LEU A 319 -1.46 -20.01 15.68
N ARG A 320 -0.29 -19.72 16.27
CA ARG A 320 -0.05 -19.92 17.70
C ARG A 320 -0.51 -18.68 18.46
N MET A 321 -1.45 -18.87 19.36
CA MET A 321 -2.14 -17.78 20.05
C MET A 321 -2.08 -18.00 21.56
N SER A 322 -1.78 -16.95 22.33
CA SER A 322 -1.71 -17.03 23.77
C SER A 322 -2.08 -15.73 24.47
N ILE A 323 -2.49 -15.84 25.73
CA ILE A 323 -2.68 -14.73 26.67
C ILE A 323 -1.91 -15.07 27.95
N PHE A 324 -1.09 -14.12 28.40
CA PHE A 324 -0.38 -14.15 29.68
C PHE A 324 -0.90 -13.04 30.58
N GLY A 325 -1.05 -13.36 31.87
CA GLY A 325 -1.43 -12.42 32.91
C GLY A 325 -0.43 -12.42 34.06
N PRO A 326 -0.76 -11.70 35.16
CA PRO A 326 0.12 -11.59 36.33
C PRO A 326 0.53 -12.92 36.96
N GLU A 327 -0.31 -13.95 36.83
CA GLU A 327 -0.11 -15.28 37.41
C GLU A 327 0.46 -16.31 36.40
N GLY A 328 0.82 -15.87 35.19
CA GLY A 328 1.34 -16.74 34.13
C GLY A 328 0.38 -16.91 32.96
N GLU A 329 0.46 -18.05 32.27
CA GLU A 329 -0.34 -18.32 31.06
C GLU A 329 -1.83 -18.49 31.41
N VAL A 330 -2.67 -17.67 30.79
CA VAL A 330 -4.13 -17.74 30.94
C VAL A 330 -4.71 -18.77 29.98
N ILE A 331 -4.26 -18.75 28.73
CA ILE A 331 -4.62 -19.68 27.66
C ILE A 331 -3.55 -19.63 26.56
N GLY A 332 -3.23 -20.78 25.98
CA GLY A 332 -2.40 -20.91 24.78
C GLY A 332 -2.88 -22.05 23.90
N ARG A 333 -2.94 -21.85 22.58
CA ARG A 333 -3.32 -22.88 21.60
C ARG A 333 -2.68 -22.63 20.23
N ASP A 334 -2.40 -23.73 19.55
CA ASP A 334 -2.07 -23.75 18.13
C ASP A 334 -3.34 -24.00 17.32
N VAL A 335 -3.56 -23.17 16.30
CA VAL A 335 -4.68 -23.31 15.36
C VAL A 335 -4.11 -23.58 13.98
N THR A 336 -4.32 -24.79 13.47
CA THR A 336 -3.92 -25.15 12.10
C THR A 336 -4.81 -24.49 11.08
N ILE A 337 -4.20 -24.01 10.00
CA ILE A 337 -4.88 -23.46 8.83
C ILE A 337 -5.11 -24.60 7.82
N ASP A 338 -6.36 -25.00 7.64
CA ASP A 338 -6.69 -26.16 6.79
C ASP A 338 -6.59 -25.86 5.30
N LYS A 339 -6.78 -24.60 4.91
CA LYS A 339 -6.82 -24.15 3.52
C LYS A 339 -6.13 -22.82 3.38
N GLU A 340 -5.54 -22.62 2.22
CA GLU A 340 -5.04 -21.32 1.81
C GLU A 340 -6.15 -20.27 1.79
N GLN A 341 -5.85 -19.08 2.30
CA GLN A 341 -6.75 -17.93 2.30
C GLN A 341 -5.97 -16.63 2.10
N ALA A 342 -6.43 -15.78 1.18
CA ALA A 342 -5.84 -14.45 0.97
C ALA A 342 -5.81 -13.60 2.25
N GLN A 343 -6.91 -13.66 3.02
CA GLN A 343 -7.03 -13.12 4.37
C GLN A 343 -7.81 -14.10 5.25
N LEU A 344 -7.42 -14.25 6.52
CA LEU A 344 -8.12 -15.06 7.50
C LEU A 344 -8.00 -14.49 8.90
N TYR A 345 -8.96 -14.81 9.76
CA TYR A 345 -8.84 -14.58 11.19
C TYR A 345 -9.07 -15.86 11.97
N ARG A 346 -8.48 -15.96 13.16
CA ARG A 346 -8.78 -16.99 14.17
C ARG A 346 -8.88 -16.32 15.54
N ALA A 347 -9.59 -16.98 16.46
CA ALA A 347 -9.72 -16.53 17.83
C ALA A 347 -9.72 -17.72 18.79
N ILE A 348 -9.13 -17.53 19.96
CA ILE A 348 -9.21 -18.46 21.09
C ILE A 348 -9.57 -17.67 22.35
N GLY A 349 -10.21 -18.33 23.32
CA GLY A 349 -10.55 -17.62 24.55
C GLY A 349 -10.86 -18.52 25.72
N ARG A 350 -10.83 -17.91 26.90
CA ARG A 350 -11.14 -18.54 28.18
C ARG A 350 -12.24 -17.75 28.87
N LYS A 351 -13.27 -18.45 29.34
CA LYS A 351 -14.35 -17.87 30.16
C LYS A 351 -13.80 -17.46 31.53
N ASN A 352 -14.39 -16.44 32.12
CA ASN A 352 -14.03 -15.95 33.46
C ASN A 352 -14.14 -17.08 34.49
N PRO A 353 -13.05 -17.40 35.23
CA PRO A 353 -13.06 -18.43 36.27
C PRO A 353 -13.72 -17.98 37.59
N GLY A 354 -14.24 -16.76 37.65
CA GLY A 354 -14.88 -16.15 38.82
C GLY A 354 -14.43 -14.70 38.99
N SER A 355 -13.12 -14.46 38.84
CA SER A 355 -12.52 -13.13 38.72
C SER A 355 -11.17 -13.24 38.00
N TRP A 356 -10.83 -12.25 37.17
CA TRP A 356 -9.49 -12.12 36.59
C TRP A 356 -8.56 -11.36 37.54
N PRO A 357 -7.30 -11.79 37.74
CA PRO A 357 -6.32 -10.98 38.46
C PRO A 357 -6.18 -9.58 37.85
N ALA A 358 -6.30 -8.53 38.66
CA ALA A 358 -6.05 -7.18 38.18
C ALA A 358 -4.56 -6.99 37.86
N GLY A 359 -4.25 -6.19 36.83
CA GLY A 359 -2.88 -5.88 36.44
C GLY A 359 -2.62 -6.00 34.95
N GLY A 360 -1.34 -6.14 34.60
CA GLY A 360 -0.87 -6.18 33.22
C GLY A 360 -0.97 -7.56 32.60
N TYR A 361 -1.42 -7.58 31.36
CA TYR A 361 -1.52 -8.76 30.52
C TYR A 361 -0.85 -8.51 29.17
N SER A 362 -0.46 -9.59 28.52
CA SER A 362 -0.07 -9.59 27.12
C SER A 362 -0.79 -10.71 26.37
N ALA A 363 -1.07 -10.48 25.11
CA ALA A 363 -1.54 -11.49 24.19
C ALA A 363 -0.61 -11.56 23.00
N THR A 364 -0.31 -12.75 22.53
CA THR A 364 0.61 -12.97 21.42
C THR A 364 -0.07 -13.81 20.36
N VAL A 365 0.14 -13.44 19.10
CA VAL A 365 -0.19 -14.27 17.95
C VAL A 365 1.06 -14.41 17.10
N GLN A 366 1.34 -15.62 16.66
CA GLN A 366 2.40 -15.95 15.71
C GLN A 366 1.81 -16.66 14.52
N LEU A 367 2.21 -16.28 13.32
CA LEU A 367 2.03 -17.06 12.11
C LEU A 367 3.29 -17.89 11.88
N ILE A 368 3.14 -19.21 11.81
CA ILE A 368 4.23 -20.16 11.68
C ILE A 368 3.99 -21.02 10.43
N ARG A 369 5.01 -21.16 9.59
CA ARG A 369 5.00 -22.01 8.38
C ARG A 369 6.20 -22.94 8.41
N LYS A 370 5.97 -24.26 8.37
CA LYS A 370 7.03 -25.27 8.37
C LYS A 370 8.07 -25.01 9.49
N ASP A 371 7.58 -24.79 10.71
CA ASP A 371 8.36 -24.46 11.92
C ASP A 371 9.11 -23.12 11.91
N GLN A 372 9.00 -22.32 10.85
CA GLN A 372 9.54 -20.96 10.79
C GLN A 372 8.48 -19.94 11.19
N GLU A 373 8.83 -19.04 12.10
CA GLU A 373 8.00 -17.85 12.40
C GLU A 373 8.02 -16.92 11.18
N ILE A 374 6.85 -16.70 10.59
CA ILE A 374 6.62 -15.78 9.48
C ILE A 374 6.38 -14.37 10.02
N ASP A 375 5.55 -14.27 11.06
CA ASP A 375 5.27 -13.00 11.74
C ASP A 375 4.82 -13.25 13.18
N ARG A 376 5.01 -12.26 14.05
CA ARG A 376 4.58 -12.24 15.44
C ARG A 376 4.13 -10.84 15.82
N ARG A 377 2.98 -10.76 16.49
CA ARG A 377 2.48 -9.53 17.11
C ARG A 377 2.08 -9.78 18.56
N GLU A 378 2.31 -8.77 19.39
CA GLU A 378 1.94 -8.75 20.80
C GLU A 378 1.02 -7.55 21.07
N GLU A 379 -0.08 -7.79 21.79
CA GLU A 379 -0.96 -6.76 22.31
C GLU A 379 -0.85 -6.74 23.85
N ARG A 380 -0.55 -5.58 24.42
CA ARG A 380 -0.49 -5.40 25.88
C ARG A 380 -1.71 -4.65 26.38
N PHE A 381 -2.32 -5.15 27.45
CA PHE A 381 -3.54 -4.59 28.01
C PHE A 381 -3.55 -4.65 29.53
N GLN A 382 -4.52 -3.95 30.12
CA GLN A 382 -4.71 -3.88 31.57
C GLN A 382 -6.10 -4.38 31.93
N ILE A 383 -6.17 -5.16 33.00
CA ILE A 383 -7.43 -5.49 33.66
C ILE A 383 -7.54 -4.65 34.93
N SER A 384 -8.56 -3.80 34.98
CA SER A 384 -8.89 -3.00 36.16
C SER A 384 -9.86 -3.74 37.07
N ASN A 385 -9.93 -3.32 38.34
CA ASN A 385 -11.08 -3.67 39.18
C ASN A 385 -12.39 -3.24 38.54
#